data_AF-A0A7S3VX00-F1
#
_entry.id   AF-A0A7S3VX00-F1
#
_cell.length_a   1.000
_cell.length_b   1.000
_cell.length_c   1.000
_cell.angle_alpha   90.00
_cell.angle_beta   90.00
_cell.angle_gamma   90.00
#
_symmetry.space_group_name_H-M   'P 1'
#
loop_
_entity.id
_entity.type
_entity.pdbx_description
1 polymer ?
#
loop_
_entity_poly.entity_id
_entity_poly.type
_entity_poly.pdbx_seq_one_letter_code
_entity_poly.pdbx_strand_id
1 'polypeptide(L)'
;TPHKMTDAISAKRRKFVNVVDPHIKKEQNFHVYKEVRDQGQFIKKLDWKMVDDPTDVKPADWVDLEKIPDPTATPPEVWNEEEDGMWESPKVANPDYKGAWKARQIADPSSPMSDFEGWCWPGTSLYPDFTDPKMRDYWGAQFALDKYAGTNADTYIWNDMNEPSVFNGPEVTMPRDAIHPHGNVEHRDTHNMYG
;
A
#
# COMPACT_ATOMS: atom_id res chain seq x y z
N THR A 1 12.03 2.13 -40.05
CA THR A 1 12.39 1.66 -38.69
C THR A 1 13.01 2.81 -37.94
N PRO A 2 12.99 2.80 -36.60
CA PRO A 2 13.61 3.85 -35.79
C PRO A 2 15.07 4.11 -36.18
N HIS A 3 15.88 3.06 -36.41
CA HIS A 3 17.26 3.19 -36.93
C HIS A 3 17.38 4.05 -38.18
N LYS A 4 16.56 3.79 -39.22
CA LYS A 4 16.60 4.59 -40.46
C LYS A 4 16.29 6.07 -40.21
N MET A 5 15.42 6.36 -39.23
CA MET A 5 15.06 7.73 -38.86
C MET A 5 16.21 8.41 -38.10
N THR A 6 16.75 7.76 -37.07
CA THR A 6 17.85 8.32 -36.26
C THR A 6 19.10 8.52 -37.10
N ASP A 7 19.44 7.60 -38.02
CA ASP A 7 20.55 7.74 -38.96
C ASP A 7 20.33 8.90 -39.94
N ALA A 8 19.11 9.09 -40.46
CA ALA A 8 18.79 10.20 -41.35
C ALA A 8 18.86 11.57 -40.65
N ILE A 9 18.52 11.63 -39.36
CA ILE A 9 18.68 12.83 -38.53
C ILE A 9 20.17 13.12 -38.30
N SER A 10 20.93 12.08 -37.96
CA SER A 10 22.39 12.15 -37.71
C SER A 10 23.16 12.62 -38.95
N ALA A 11 22.79 12.11 -40.14
CA ALA A 11 23.36 12.52 -41.43
C ALA A 11 23.21 14.03 -41.72
N LYS A 12 22.23 14.68 -41.09
CA LYS A 12 22.00 16.14 -41.17
C LYS A 12 22.66 16.92 -40.03
N ARG A 13 23.54 16.27 -39.24
CA ARG A 13 24.17 16.84 -38.03
C ARG A 13 23.14 17.34 -37.00
N ARG A 14 22.00 16.66 -36.93
CA ARG A 14 20.97 16.89 -35.90
C ARG A 14 20.93 15.71 -34.94
N LYS A 15 20.36 15.95 -33.77
CA LYS A 15 20.21 14.95 -32.70
C LYS A 15 18.74 14.61 -32.50
N PHE A 16 18.48 13.42 -31.98
CA PHE A 16 17.14 12.98 -31.63
C PHE A 16 17.02 12.88 -30.11
N VAL A 17 15.86 13.26 -29.55
CA VAL A 17 15.59 13.14 -28.11
C VAL A 17 14.38 12.25 -27.94
N ASN A 18 14.48 11.24 -27.08
CA ASN A 18 13.36 10.36 -26.74
C ASN A 18 12.92 10.55 -25.29
N VAL A 19 11.62 10.55 -25.06
CA VAL A 19 11.03 10.65 -23.72
C VAL A 19 11.11 9.29 -23.04
N VAL A 20 11.58 9.27 -21.79
CA VAL A 20 11.64 8.07 -20.94
C VAL A 20 11.28 8.45 -19.50
N ASP A 21 10.10 8.03 -19.08
CA ASP A 21 9.50 8.42 -17.80
C ASP A 21 9.70 7.33 -16.73
N PRO A 22 9.66 7.69 -15.42
CA PRO A 22 9.91 6.76 -14.32
C PRO A 22 8.67 5.96 -13.89
N HIS A 23 7.76 5.67 -14.82
CA HIS A 23 6.57 4.85 -14.55
C HIS A 23 6.51 3.67 -15.53
N ILE A 24 6.67 2.46 -14.99
CA ILE A 24 6.75 1.22 -15.77
C ILE A 24 5.37 0.58 -15.84
N LYS A 25 4.88 0.33 -17.04
CA LYS A 25 3.61 -0.38 -17.26
C LYS A 25 3.60 -1.74 -16.58
N LYS A 26 2.55 -2.04 -15.82
CA LYS A 26 2.31 -3.36 -15.23
C LYS A 26 1.92 -4.36 -16.34
N GLU A 27 2.91 -5.09 -16.85
CA GLU A 27 2.73 -6.03 -17.96
C GLU A 27 3.70 -7.20 -17.83
N GLN A 28 3.19 -8.43 -17.71
CA GLN A 28 4.02 -9.62 -17.42
C GLN A 28 4.98 -9.96 -18.56
N ASN A 29 4.59 -9.65 -19.80
CA ASN A 29 5.42 -9.86 -20.98
C ASN A 29 6.41 -8.72 -21.24
N PHE A 30 6.40 -7.67 -20.41
CA PHE A 30 7.34 -6.57 -20.53
C PHE A 30 8.58 -6.85 -19.66
N HIS A 31 9.71 -7.11 -20.31
CA HIS A 31 10.94 -7.53 -19.64
C HIS A 31 11.42 -6.55 -18.57
N VAL A 32 11.37 -5.23 -18.82
CA VAL A 32 11.79 -4.22 -17.83
C VAL A 32 10.93 -4.30 -16.57
N TYR A 33 9.60 -4.42 -16.72
CA TYR A 33 8.71 -4.63 -15.58
C TYR A 33 9.06 -5.88 -14.79
N LYS A 34 9.25 -7.01 -15.49
CA LYS A 34 9.57 -8.29 -14.86
C LYS A 34 10.90 -8.23 -14.11
N GLU A 35 11.94 -7.68 -14.73
CA GLU A 35 13.28 -7.59 -14.16
C GLU A 35 13.33 -6.68 -12.93
N VAL A 36 12.69 -5.52 -12.97
CA VAL A 36 12.62 -4.59 -11.82
C VAL A 36 11.79 -5.20 -10.68
N ARG A 37 10.68 -5.89 -11.00
CA ARG A 37 9.87 -6.62 -10.03
C ARG A 37 10.64 -7.73 -9.34
N ASP A 38 11.33 -8.57 -10.12
CA ASP A 38 12.07 -9.73 -9.61
C ASP A 38 13.26 -9.30 -8.72
N GLN A 39 13.81 -8.11 -8.96
CA GLN A 39 14.84 -7.50 -8.12
C GLN A 39 14.26 -6.80 -6.87
N GLY A 40 12.93 -6.68 -6.76
CA GLY A 40 12.27 -6.00 -5.66
C GLY A 40 12.43 -4.48 -5.65
N GLN A 41 12.77 -3.87 -6.79
CA GLN A 41 13.20 -2.47 -6.91
C GLN A 41 12.04 -1.47 -7.16
N PHE A 42 10.79 -1.90 -7.02
CA PHE A 42 9.66 -0.98 -7.03
C PHE A 42 9.42 -0.37 -5.66
N ILE A 43 8.98 0.89 -5.65
CA ILE A 43 8.43 1.54 -4.47
C ILE A 43 7.32 0.66 -3.88
N LYS A 44 7.23 0.61 -2.55
CA LYS A 44 6.27 -0.20 -1.83
C LYS A 44 5.16 0.66 -1.23
N LYS A 45 4.04 0.02 -0.93
CA LYS A 45 3.00 0.55 -0.06
C LYS A 45 2.85 -0.36 1.14
N LEU A 46 2.42 0.21 2.26
CA LEU A 46 2.06 -0.56 3.43
C LEU A 46 0.61 -1.05 3.30
N ASP A 47 0.41 -2.36 3.39
CA ASP A 47 -0.93 -2.95 3.43
C ASP A 47 -1.38 -3.04 4.90
N TRP A 48 -1.84 -1.89 5.42
CA TRP A 48 -2.23 -1.71 6.81
C TRP A 48 -3.12 -2.86 7.30
N LYS A 49 -2.65 -3.56 8.33
CA LYS A 49 -3.46 -4.49 9.12
C LYS A 49 -3.74 -3.88 10.48
N MET A 50 -4.99 -3.94 10.89
CA MET A 50 -5.40 -3.52 12.22
C MET A 50 -5.46 -4.74 13.14
N VAL A 51 -4.87 -4.62 14.33
CA VAL A 51 -4.87 -5.64 15.37
C VAL A 51 -5.43 -5.05 16.66
N ASP A 52 -5.98 -5.91 17.51
CA ASP A 52 -6.43 -5.48 18.84
C ASP A 52 -5.23 -4.99 19.65
N ASP A 53 -5.37 -3.83 20.28
CA ASP A 53 -4.38 -3.23 21.16
C ASP A 53 -4.18 -4.16 22.38
N PRO A 54 -3.01 -4.80 22.52
CA PRO A 54 -2.77 -5.73 23.62
C PRO A 54 -2.73 -5.01 24.98
N THR A 55 -2.64 -3.68 24.98
CA THR A 55 -2.64 -2.84 26.19
C THR A 55 -4.04 -2.34 26.56
N ASP A 56 -5.01 -2.48 25.66
CA ASP A 56 -6.39 -2.09 25.92
C ASP A 56 -7.16 -3.28 26.50
N VAL A 57 -7.36 -3.24 27.81
CA VAL A 57 -8.05 -4.30 28.56
C VAL A 57 -9.45 -3.86 28.93
N LYS A 58 -10.37 -4.83 28.98
CA LYS A 58 -11.75 -4.57 29.41
C LYS A 58 -11.77 -3.89 30.78
N PRO A 59 -12.34 -2.67 30.89
CA PRO A 59 -12.46 -2.02 32.19
C PRO A 59 -13.27 -2.87 33.17
N ALA A 60 -12.89 -2.86 34.44
CA ALA A 60 -13.56 -3.64 35.48
C ALA A 60 -15.03 -3.24 35.68
N ASP A 61 -15.38 -1.97 35.39
CA ASP A 61 -16.73 -1.42 35.45
C ASP A 61 -17.50 -1.58 34.12
N TRP A 62 -16.95 -2.31 33.14
CA TRP A 62 -17.62 -2.55 31.87
C TRP A 62 -18.58 -3.72 31.96
N VAL A 63 -19.88 -3.41 31.87
CA VAL A 63 -20.95 -4.40 31.91
C VAL A 63 -21.33 -4.79 30.49
N ASP A 64 -21.02 -6.02 30.09
CA ASP A 64 -21.34 -6.61 28.77
C ASP A 64 -22.40 -7.72 28.85
N LEU A 65 -22.99 -7.93 30.03
CA LEU A 65 -24.15 -8.80 30.21
C LEU A 65 -25.41 -8.03 29.82
N GLU A 66 -25.99 -8.38 28.67
CA GLU A 66 -27.21 -7.73 28.15
C GLU A 66 -28.43 -7.96 29.05
N LYS A 67 -28.50 -9.10 29.74
CA LYS A 67 -29.63 -9.47 30.59
C LYS A 67 -29.16 -9.97 31.95
N ILE A 68 -29.86 -9.54 32.99
CA ILE A 68 -29.66 -9.95 34.39
C ILE A 68 -30.93 -10.59 34.94
N PRO A 69 -30.84 -11.44 35.97
CA PRO A 69 -32.00 -11.90 36.74
C PRO A 69 -32.80 -10.69 37.24
N ASP A 70 -34.13 -10.73 37.13
CA ASP A 70 -35.00 -9.66 37.63
C ASP A 70 -34.89 -9.56 39.15
N PRO A 71 -34.29 -8.50 39.71
CA PRO A 71 -34.08 -8.37 41.15
C PRO A 71 -35.39 -8.17 41.91
N THR A 72 -36.49 -7.88 41.23
CA THR A 72 -37.81 -7.65 41.82
C THR A 72 -38.73 -8.87 41.71
N ALA A 73 -38.35 -9.88 40.94
CA ALA A 73 -39.13 -11.09 40.82
C ALA A 73 -39.02 -11.95 42.08
N THR A 74 -40.16 -12.41 42.59
CA THR A 74 -40.26 -13.41 43.66
C THR A 74 -40.92 -14.67 43.12
N PRO A 75 -40.64 -15.86 43.69
CA PRO A 75 -41.34 -17.08 43.32
C PRO A 75 -42.86 -16.91 43.51
N PRO A 76 -43.69 -17.51 42.64
CA PRO A 76 -45.14 -17.54 42.83
C PRO A 76 -45.53 -18.20 44.17
N GLU A 77 -46.65 -17.79 44.76
CA GLU A 77 -47.15 -18.36 46.02
C GLU A 77 -47.40 -19.88 45.97
N VAL A 78 -47.56 -20.44 44.77
CA VAL A 78 -47.79 -21.87 44.53
C VAL A 78 -46.52 -22.68 44.26
N TRP A 79 -45.33 -22.06 44.28
CA TRP A 79 -44.06 -22.74 43.99
C TRP A 79 -43.64 -23.67 45.13
N ASN A 80 -43.23 -24.89 44.81
CA ASN A 80 -42.71 -25.85 45.79
C ASN A 80 -41.33 -26.37 45.35
N GLU A 81 -40.27 -26.02 46.08
CA GLU A 81 -38.89 -26.42 45.73
C GLU A 81 -38.63 -27.94 45.72
N GLU A 82 -39.39 -28.74 46.48
CA GLU A 82 -39.24 -30.21 46.49
C GLU A 82 -39.83 -30.87 45.23
N GLU A 83 -40.89 -30.28 44.67
CA GLU A 83 -41.61 -30.80 43.50
C GLU A 83 -41.15 -30.12 42.19
N ASP A 84 -40.87 -28.81 42.24
CA ASP A 84 -40.56 -27.94 41.09
C ASP A 84 -39.05 -27.63 40.96
N GLY A 85 -38.26 -27.84 42.02
CA GLY A 85 -36.82 -27.54 42.08
C GLY A 85 -36.48 -26.10 42.47
N MET A 86 -35.19 -25.73 42.36
CA MET A 86 -34.73 -24.36 42.63
C MET A 86 -35.35 -23.38 41.64
N TRP A 87 -36.03 -22.37 42.17
CA TRP A 87 -36.64 -21.31 41.36
C TRP A 87 -35.59 -20.40 40.72
N GLU A 88 -35.76 -20.10 39.43
CA GLU A 88 -34.96 -19.11 38.70
C GLU A 88 -35.84 -17.91 38.28
N SER A 89 -35.43 -16.70 38.64
CA SER A 89 -36.15 -15.48 38.24
C SER A 89 -36.08 -15.23 36.72
N PRO A 90 -37.11 -14.64 36.10
CA PRO A 90 -37.04 -14.18 34.71
C PRO A 90 -35.86 -13.24 34.46
N LYS A 91 -35.31 -13.24 33.25
CA LYS A 91 -34.21 -12.33 32.87
C LYS A 91 -34.76 -11.04 32.29
N VAL A 92 -34.33 -9.89 32.82
CA VAL A 92 -34.66 -8.54 32.34
C VAL A 92 -33.43 -7.89 31.69
N ALA A 93 -33.66 -6.85 30.88
CA ALA A 93 -32.58 -6.08 30.28
C ALA A 93 -31.74 -5.42 31.38
N ASN A 94 -30.42 -5.53 31.27
CA ASN A 94 -29.51 -4.92 32.22
C ASN A 94 -29.37 -3.41 31.92
N PRO A 95 -29.82 -2.53 32.82
CA PRO A 95 -29.76 -1.08 32.59
C PRO A 95 -28.32 -0.56 32.46
N ASP A 96 -27.34 -1.27 33.03
CA ASP A 96 -25.93 -0.89 33.00
C ASP A 96 -25.19 -1.45 31.78
N TYR A 97 -25.86 -2.22 30.90
CA TYR A 97 -25.23 -2.84 29.73
C TYR A 97 -24.60 -1.80 28.79
N LYS A 98 -23.27 -1.84 28.66
CA LYS A 98 -22.45 -0.97 27.81
C LYS A 98 -22.14 -1.57 26.43
N GLY A 99 -22.65 -2.76 26.13
CA GLY A 99 -22.33 -3.50 24.90
C GLY A 99 -21.25 -4.55 25.09
N ALA A 100 -21.15 -5.48 24.12
CA ALA A 100 -20.02 -6.39 24.04
C ALA A 100 -18.71 -5.59 23.94
N TRP A 101 -17.80 -5.81 24.91
CA TRP A 101 -16.53 -5.11 24.91
C TRP A 101 -15.66 -5.55 23.73
N LYS A 102 -14.97 -4.59 23.12
CA LYS A 102 -13.95 -4.79 22.08
C LYS A 102 -12.77 -3.89 22.39
N ALA A 103 -11.55 -4.43 22.29
CA ALA A 103 -10.34 -3.63 22.38
C ALA A 103 -10.30 -2.59 21.24
N ARG A 104 -9.63 -1.47 21.48
CA ARG A 104 -9.26 -0.54 20.41
C ARG A 104 -8.36 -1.25 19.41
N GLN A 105 -8.50 -0.85 18.16
CA GLN A 105 -7.68 -1.36 17.06
C GLN A 105 -6.49 -0.43 16.81
N ILE A 106 -5.29 -1.00 16.74
CA ILE A 106 -4.05 -0.30 16.39
C ILE A 106 -3.45 -0.88 15.11
N ALA A 107 -2.61 -0.10 14.43
CA ALA A 107 -1.89 -0.61 13.27
C ALA A 107 -0.86 -1.66 13.68
N ASP A 108 -0.85 -2.78 12.97
CA ASP A 108 0.11 -3.86 13.13
C ASP A 108 1.49 -3.39 12.65
N PRO A 109 2.52 -3.35 13.52
CA PRO A 109 3.88 -2.99 13.11
C PRO A 109 4.50 -3.99 12.11
N SER A 110 3.92 -5.19 11.97
CA SER A 110 4.30 -6.21 10.99
C SER A 110 3.43 -6.21 9.72
N SER A 111 2.66 -5.13 9.49
CA SER A 111 1.85 -4.97 8.28
C SER A 111 2.69 -5.28 7.02
N PRO A 112 2.22 -6.17 6.13
CA PRO A 112 2.98 -6.54 4.96
C PRO A 112 3.11 -5.35 3.99
N MET A 113 4.13 -5.41 3.15
CA MET A 113 4.33 -4.46 2.07
C MET A 113 4.07 -5.13 0.72
N SER A 114 3.43 -4.40 -0.19
CA SER A 114 3.30 -4.78 -1.60
C SER A 114 3.83 -3.68 -2.50
N ASP A 115 4.01 -3.98 -3.79
CA ASP A 115 4.43 -2.97 -4.76
C ASP A 115 3.38 -1.85 -4.84
N PHE A 116 3.83 -0.60 -4.84
CA PHE A 116 2.98 0.54 -5.06
C PHE A 116 2.53 0.56 -6.54
N GLU A 117 1.22 0.63 -6.74
CA GLU A 117 0.59 0.71 -8.06
C GLU A 117 -0.16 2.04 -8.17
N GLY A 118 0.20 2.82 -9.19
CA GLY A 118 -0.46 4.08 -9.54
C GLY A 118 -0.93 4.08 -10.99
N TRP A 119 -1.60 5.14 -11.39
CA TRP A 119 -1.98 5.40 -12.78
C TRP A 119 -1.12 6.51 -13.36
N CYS A 120 -0.58 6.27 -14.55
CA CYS A 120 0.06 7.29 -15.39
C CYS A 120 -0.24 7.00 -16.87
N TRP A 121 0.59 7.49 -17.80
CA TRP A 121 0.36 7.34 -19.24
C TRP A 121 0.03 5.91 -19.71
N PRO A 122 0.67 4.84 -19.21
CA PRO A 122 0.37 3.48 -19.68
C PRO A 122 -0.78 2.79 -18.89
N GLY A 123 -1.51 3.53 -18.04
CA GLY A 123 -2.50 2.99 -17.12
C GLY A 123 -1.84 2.52 -15.82
N THR A 124 -2.18 1.31 -15.34
CA THR A 124 -1.57 0.74 -14.14
C THR A 124 -0.05 0.64 -14.30
N SER A 125 0.66 1.36 -13.45
CA SER A 125 2.10 1.57 -13.50
C SER A 125 2.73 1.37 -12.13
N LEU A 126 3.98 0.94 -12.14
CA LEU A 126 4.83 0.84 -10.96
C LEU A 126 6.02 1.79 -11.11
N TYR A 127 6.53 2.25 -9.98
CA TYR A 127 7.55 3.31 -9.91
C TYR A 127 8.85 2.71 -9.37
N PRO A 128 9.94 2.69 -10.15
CA PRO A 128 11.22 2.20 -9.67
C PRO A 128 11.76 3.08 -8.53
N ASP A 129 12.47 2.47 -7.60
CA ASP A 129 13.13 3.19 -6.51
C ASP A 129 14.47 3.75 -6.95
N PHE A 130 14.47 4.95 -7.56
CA PHE A 130 15.70 5.62 -8.00
C PHE A 130 16.61 6.08 -6.84
N THR A 131 16.16 5.98 -5.59
CA THR A 131 17.04 6.23 -4.43
C THR A 131 18.08 5.12 -4.28
N ASP A 132 17.79 3.90 -4.73
CA ASP A 132 18.73 2.77 -4.74
C ASP A 132 19.79 2.93 -5.86
N PRO A 133 21.09 2.96 -5.53
CA PRO A 133 22.15 2.92 -6.53
C PRO A 133 22.03 1.75 -7.51
N LYS A 134 21.58 0.57 -7.05
CA LYS A 134 21.40 -0.60 -7.91
C LYS A 134 20.33 -0.39 -8.97
N MET A 135 19.27 0.34 -8.64
CA MET A 135 18.21 0.65 -9.59
C MET A 135 18.72 1.65 -10.64
N ARG A 136 19.52 2.64 -10.22
CA ARG A 136 20.16 3.60 -11.14
C ARG A 136 21.14 2.90 -12.08
N ASP A 137 21.95 1.97 -11.57
CA ASP A 137 22.89 1.18 -12.38
C ASP A 137 22.14 0.30 -13.40
N TYR A 138 21.08 -0.39 -12.96
CA TYR A 138 20.22 -1.17 -13.86
C TYR A 138 19.58 -0.29 -14.94
N TRP A 139 19.00 0.85 -14.55
CA TRP A 139 18.33 1.77 -15.46
C TRP A 139 19.29 2.33 -16.50
N GLY A 140 20.47 2.82 -16.06
CA GLY A 140 21.53 3.31 -16.94
C GLY A 140 21.98 2.24 -17.94
N ALA A 141 22.08 0.98 -17.52
CA ALA A 141 22.46 -0.12 -18.39
C ALA A 141 21.43 -0.43 -19.49
N GLN A 142 20.15 -0.03 -19.34
CA GLN A 142 19.13 -0.23 -20.39
C GLN A 142 19.35 0.68 -21.61
N PHE A 143 20.07 1.79 -21.45
CA PHE A 143 20.38 2.73 -22.54
C PHE A 143 21.57 2.32 -23.40
N ALA A 144 22.21 1.17 -23.12
CA ALA A 144 23.24 0.63 -23.99
C ALA A 144 22.67 0.40 -25.40
N LEU A 145 23.42 0.76 -26.45
CA LEU A 145 22.94 0.78 -27.84
C LEU A 145 22.52 -0.61 -28.35
N ASP A 146 23.04 -1.68 -27.77
CA ASP A 146 22.67 -3.07 -28.04
C ASP A 146 21.38 -3.51 -27.33
N LYS A 147 20.96 -2.82 -26.26
CA LYS A 147 19.71 -3.06 -25.54
C LYS A 147 18.59 -2.14 -25.97
N TYR A 148 18.86 -0.85 -26.15
CA TYR A 148 17.86 0.13 -26.55
C TYR A 148 17.72 0.18 -28.08
N ALA A 149 17.18 -0.91 -28.63
CA ALA A 149 17.05 -1.09 -30.06
C ALA A 149 16.32 0.08 -30.74
N GLY A 150 16.91 0.61 -31.81
CA GLY A 150 16.35 1.74 -32.57
C GLY A 150 17.01 3.08 -32.29
N THR A 151 17.91 3.14 -31.30
CA THR A 151 18.72 4.32 -30.96
C THR A 151 20.12 4.25 -31.58
N ASN A 152 20.81 5.38 -31.62
CA ASN A 152 22.23 5.46 -31.97
C ASN A 152 22.95 6.48 -31.07
N ALA A 153 24.23 6.73 -31.29
CA ALA A 153 25.04 7.65 -30.47
C ALA A 153 24.55 9.12 -30.48
N ASP A 154 23.66 9.47 -31.42
CA ASP A 154 23.07 10.81 -31.56
C ASP A 154 21.65 10.89 -30.96
N THR A 155 21.20 9.82 -30.28
CA THR A 155 19.98 9.78 -29.48
C THR A 155 20.26 10.19 -28.03
N TYR A 156 19.50 11.16 -27.52
CA TYR A 156 19.50 11.61 -26.13
C TYR A 156 18.15 11.31 -25.48
N ILE A 157 18.08 11.48 -24.16
CA ILE A 157 16.91 11.14 -23.35
C ILE A 157 16.35 12.41 -22.69
N TRP A 158 15.03 12.51 -22.66
CA TRP A 158 14.29 13.46 -21.84
C TRP A 158 13.56 12.66 -20.75
N ASN A 159 13.87 12.93 -19.48
CA ASN A 159 13.10 12.42 -18.36
C ASN A 159 11.99 13.42 -18.02
N ASP A 160 10.75 12.95 -18.08
CA ASP A 160 9.56 13.70 -17.72
C ASP A 160 8.80 12.96 -16.62
N MET A 161 7.80 13.61 -16.02
CA MET A 161 6.88 13.02 -15.04
C MET A 161 7.59 12.46 -13.78
N ASN A 162 8.76 13.01 -13.44
CA ASN A 162 9.69 12.49 -12.44
C ASN A 162 9.55 13.11 -11.05
N GLU A 163 8.44 13.78 -10.74
CA GLU A 163 8.18 14.31 -9.40
C GLU A 163 8.11 13.25 -8.28
N PRO A 164 7.54 12.04 -8.42
CA PRO A 164 6.90 11.38 -9.57
C PRO A 164 5.43 11.79 -9.78
N SER A 165 5.02 11.94 -11.04
CA SER A 165 3.61 12.15 -11.36
C SER A 165 2.80 10.85 -11.27
N VAL A 166 1.75 10.90 -10.47
CA VAL A 166 0.80 9.79 -10.24
C VAL A 166 -0.63 10.34 -10.39
N PHE A 167 -1.31 10.01 -11.49
CA PHE A 167 -2.59 10.63 -11.85
C PHE A 167 -3.71 10.41 -10.84
N ASN A 168 -3.70 9.26 -10.17
CA ASN A 168 -4.66 8.91 -9.11
C ASN A 168 -4.08 9.07 -7.70
N GLY A 169 -2.92 9.70 -7.57
CA GLY A 169 -2.27 9.97 -6.29
C GLY A 169 -2.68 11.32 -5.68
N PRO A 170 -2.44 11.54 -4.38
CA PRO A 170 -2.66 12.84 -3.75
C PRO A 170 -1.78 13.90 -4.42
N GLU A 171 -2.36 15.07 -4.71
CA GLU A 171 -1.62 16.18 -5.34
C GLU A 171 -0.95 15.80 -6.68
N VAL A 172 -1.49 14.77 -7.37
CA VAL A 172 -0.91 14.19 -8.60
C VAL A 172 0.49 13.61 -8.38
N THR A 173 0.78 13.17 -7.15
CA THR A 173 2.05 12.52 -6.81
C THR A 173 1.86 11.33 -5.87
N MET A 174 2.96 10.71 -5.47
CA MET A 174 2.99 9.50 -4.68
C MET A 174 2.55 9.77 -3.22
N PRO A 175 1.82 8.83 -2.58
CA PRO A 175 1.46 8.95 -1.17
C PRO A 175 2.69 9.12 -0.27
N ARG A 176 2.56 9.96 0.77
CA ARG A 176 3.65 10.29 1.69
C ARG A 176 4.16 9.10 2.51
N ASP A 177 3.32 8.11 2.72
CA ASP A 177 3.56 6.86 3.43
C ASP A 177 3.99 5.70 2.51
N ALA A 178 4.18 5.96 1.21
CA ALA A 178 4.85 5.00 0.33
C ALA A 178 6.29 4.78 0.81
N ILE A 179 6.80 3.56 0.68
CA ILE A 179 8.09 3.16 1.24
C ILE A 179 9.09 2.97 0.10
N HIS A 180 10.20 3.69 0.18
CA HIS A 180 11.41 3.39 -0.59
C HIS A 180 12.07 2.17 0.06
N PRO A 181 12.08 0.98 -0.60
CA PRO A 181 12.69 -0.21 0.00
C PRO A 181 14.18 -0.02 0.26
N HIS A 182 14.86 0.84 -0.52
CA HIS A 182 16.21 1.26 -0.20
C HIS A 182 16.22 2.20 1.01
N GLY A 183 16.86 1.78 2.09
CA GLY A 183 16.91 2.55 3.34
C GLY A 183 15.64 2.46 4.19
N ASN A 184 14.55 1.85 3.68
CA ASN A 184 13.27 1.70 4.38
C ASN A 184 12.74 3.04 4.92
N VAL A 185 12.72 4.04 4.04
CA VAL A 185 12.29 5.42 4.33
C VAL A 185 10.96 5.73 3.66
N GLU A 186 10.18 6.60 4.28
CA GLU A 186 8.92 7.06 3.70
C GLU A 186 9.19 8.06 2.58
N HIS A 187 8.30 8.09 1.58
CA HIS A 187 8.38 8.99 0.44
C HIS A 187 8.40 10.46 0.87
N ARG A 188 7.78 10.81 2.01
CA ARG A 188 7.84 12.18 2.57
C ARG A 188 9.27 12.67 2.80
N ASP A 189 10.21 11.77 3.08
CA ASP A 189 11.59 12.11 3.42
C ASP A 189 12.46 12.30 2.17
N THR A 190 12.02 11.74 1.03
CA THR A 190 12.81 11.66 -0.21
C THR A 190 12.13 12.27 -1.43
N HIS A 191 10.89 12.75 -1.31
CA HIS A 191 10.05 13.26 -2.42
C HIS A 191 10.82 14.17 -3.39
N ASN A 192 11.41 15.25 -2.88
CA ASN A 192 12.13 16.24 -3.69
C ASN A 192 13.47 15.74 -4.29
N MET A 193 13.93 14.56 -3.90
CA MET A 193 15.15 13.93 -4.43
C MET A 193 14.87 12.82 -5.43
N TYR A 194 13.60 12.49 -5.69
CA TYR A 194 13.23 11.39 -6.58
C TYR A 194 13.54 11.72 -8.06
N GLY A 195 13.29 12.97 -8.46
CA GLY A 195 13.48 13.47 -9.82
C GLY A 195 14.91 13.71 -10.24
#